data_AF-A0A813U427-F1
#
_entry.id   AF-A0A813U427-F1
#
_cell.length_a   1.000
_cell.length_b   1.000
_cell.length_c   1.000
_cell.angle_alpha   90.00
_cell.angle_beta   90.00
_cell.angle_gamma   90.00
#
_symmetry.space_group_name_H-M   'P 1'
#
loop_
_entity.id
_entity.type
_entity.pdbx_description
1 polymer ?
#
loop_
_entity_poly.entity_id
_entity_poly.type
_entity_poly.pdbx_seq_one_letter_code
_entity_poly.pdbx_strand_id
1 'polypeptide(L)'
;MNWSKELPVQFFSIELLIMKLIINLLCFFIIIITIGAPPVADNRRNEKLQAASNNNQNQDDVLDDLEYGRYLKEVVDILESDPAFKDKIQRASVDDIKSGNIAEHLSLVQHHVRSKLDEAKQREMSRLRDLVGQKFRNMNEKQRQAFARADPNGRRMQEFLPQHLDHKNWETFGQDDLERLIRHASKDLDELDRKREEEFKQYEIRKEYERRAKLAKLNIDERKRLEQLHRATLEKKKKHRPVNHPGSVDQMEEVWEKVDKLEADQFKPKAFFKLHDVNSDGLIDEDELDAIMVKEADKIYEATPDADPVEREEEIDRMREHVMKEFDKNNDRMLTLDEFEHGLKGTGAKNDQGWKSIEDNDVFSDQEFQRFSEKMAPVSTSIPHYQTPSPASNQQEHVPPEVAVQPPPAAPPANNQQQQVLPNMPVQSQNQTSSQPPKLMPRSP
;
A
#
# COMPACT_ATOMS: atom_id res chain seq x y z
N MET A 1 28.79 -78.31 65.32
CA MET A 1 27.88 -77.92 64.23
C MET A 1 26.61 -77.36 64.87
N ASN A 2 26.52 -76.04 65.04
CA ASN A 2 25.29 -75.26 64.77
C ASN A 2 25.54 -73.78 65.01
N TRP A 3 25.03 -73.00 64.07
CA TRP A 3 25.33 -71.59 63.83
C TRP A 3 24.32 -70.67 64.50
N SER A 4 24.79 -69.68 65.27
CA SER A 4 24.08 -68.42 65.53
C SER A 4 24.66 -67.35 64.60
N LYS A 5 23.94 -67.00 63.53
CA LYS A 5 24.33 -65.96 62.58
C LYS A 5 23.71 -64.63 62.99
N GLU A 6 24.57 -63.66 63.27
CA GLU A 6 24.25 -62.23 63.21
C GLU A 6 23.87 -61.86 61.77
N LEU A 7 22.78 -61.11 61.60
CA LEU A 7 22.35 -60.53 60.32
C LEU A 7 22.81 -59.06 60.26
N PRO A 8 23.40 -58.60 59.15
CA PRO A 8 24.12 -57.34 59.11
C PRO A 8 23.22 -56.12 58.88
N VAL A 9 23.51 -55.05 59.61
CA VAL A 9 22.99 -53.67 59.56
C VAL A 9 23.14 -52.98 58.18
N GLN A 10 23.70 -53.67 57.19
CA GLN A 10 24.01 -53.16 55.86
C GLN A 10 22.80 -53.15 54.89
N PHE A 11 21.73 -53.91 55.17
CA PHE A 11 20.55 -53.95 54.29
C PHE A 11 19.61 -52.74 54.45
N PHE A 12 19.48 -52.18 55.66
CA PHE A 12 18.58 -51.04 55.91
C PHE A 12 19.06 -49.75 55.23
N SER A 13 20.38 -49.55 55.14
CA SER A 13 20.96 -48.35 54.51
C SER A 13 20.78 -48.33 52.99
N ILE A 14 20.76 -49.49 52.34
CA ILE A 14 20.60 -49.62 50.89
C ILE A 14 19.12 -49.43 50.50
N GLU A 15 18.19 -50.05 51.23
CA GLU A 15 16.74 -49.83 51.07
C GLU A 15 16.36 -48.34 51.23
N LEU A 16 16.95 -47.66 52.22
CA LEU A 16 16.72 -46.23 52.44
C LEU A 16 17.32 -45.35 51.33
N LEU A 17 18.45 -45.75 50.75
CA LEU A 17 19.08 -45.05 49.63
C LEU A 17 18.26 -45.22 48.34
N ILE A 18 17.72 -46.42 48.11
CA ILE A 18 16.86 -46.74 46.96
C ILE A 18 15.54 -45.96 47.06
N MET A 19 14.92 -45.90 48.24
CA MET A 19 13.70 -45.10 48.47
C MET A 19 13.93 -43.61 48.22
N LYS A 20 15.07 -43.05 48.67
CA LYS A 20 15.43 -41.64 48.39
C LYS A 20 15.69 -41.37 46.90
N LEU A 21 16.31 -42.33 46.20
CA LEU A 21 16.53 -42.22 44.76
C LEU A 21 15.21 -42.26 43.99
N ILE A 22 14.29 -43.17 44.35
CA ILE A 22 12.96 -43.28 43.73
C ILE A 22 12.12 -42.02 43.98
N ILE A 23 12.14 -41.47 45.20
CA ILE A 23 11.42 -40.23 45.52
C ILE A 23 11.98 -39.04 44.73
N ASN A 24 13.31 -38.91 44.61
CA ASN A 24 13.92 -37.85 43.80
C ASN A 24 13.61 -38.00 42.30
N LEU A 25 13.55 -39.23 41.79
CA LEU A 25 13.18 -39.51 40.39
C LEU A 25 11.70 -39.21 40.12
N LEU A 26 10.82 -39.51 41.08
CA LEU A 26 9.39 -39.15 41.04
C LEU A 26 9.17 -37.63 41.09
N CYS A 27 9.89 -36.92 41.96
CA CYS A 27 9.83 -35.45 42.02
C CYS A 27 10.33 -34.79 40.73
N PHE A 28 11.38 -35.34 40.10
CA PHE A 28 11.88 -34.85 38.81
C PHE A 28 10.87 -35.10 37.67
N PHE A 29 10.19 -36.26 37.67
CA PHE A 29 9.13 -36.56 36.71
C PHE A 29 7.91 -35.64 36.88
N ILE A 30 7.52 -35.30 38.11
CA ILE A 30 6.41 -34.37 38.37
C ILE A 30 6.75 -32.95 37.87
N ILE A 31 8.00 -32.49 38.03
CA ILE A 31 8.45 -31.19 37.52
C ILE A 31 8.42 -31.15 35.98
N ILE A 32 8.81 -32.24 35.31
CA ILE A 32 8.74 -32.37 33.85
C ILE A 32 7.28 -32.38 33.35
N ILE A 33 6.35 -32.97 34.10
CA ILE A 33 4.93 -32.98 33.74
C ILE A 33 4.27 -31.60 33.96
N THR A 34 4.80 -30.77 34.89
CA THR A 34 4.29 -29.40 35.14
C THR A 34 4.90 -28.31 34.24
N ILE A 35 5.91 -28.63 33.42
CA ILE A 35 6.46 -27.70 32.38
C ILE A 35 5.87 -28.03 30.98
N GLY A 36 4.86 -28.89 30.92
CA GLY A 36 4.04 -29.08 29.73
C GLY A 36 3.04 -27.94 29.56
N ALA A 37 3.50 -26.79 29.03
CA ALA A 37 2.59 -25.88 28.35
C ALA A 37 1.92 -26.68 27.21
N PRO A 38 0.57 -26.72 27.12
CA PRO A 38 -0.08 -27.44 26.04
C PRO A 38 0.39 -26.84 24.70
N PRO A 39 0.62 -27.65 23.66
CA PRO A 39 0.93 -27.12 22.35
C PRO A 39 -0.26 -26.28 21.92
N VAL A 40 -0.08 -24.95 21.86
CA VAL A 40 -1.04 -24.09 21.20
C VAL A 40 -1.02 -24.54 19.76
N ALA A 41 -2.11 -25.20 19.32
CA ALA A 41 -2.30 -25.56 17.93
C ALA A 41 -2.06 -24.30 17.09
N ASP A 42 -1.12 -24.39 16.17
CA ASP A 42 -0.53 -23.29 15.39
C ASP A 42 -1.48 -22.76 14.30
N ASN A 43 -2.77 -22.63 14.63
CA ASN A 43 -3.74 -21.95 13.77
C ASN A 43 -3.47 -20.45 13.68
N ARG A 44 -2.77 -19.87 14.67
CA ARG A 44 -2.45 -18.44 14.71
C ARG A 44 -1.18 -18.06 13.95
N ARG A 45 -0.15 -18.92 13.87
CA ARG A 45 0.84 -18.74 12.79
C ARG A 45 0.18 -18.93 11.46
N ASN A 46 -0.71 -19.90 11.26
CA ASN A 46 -1.38 -20.06 9.96
C ASN A 46 -2.31 -18.89 9.60
N GLU A 47 -2.97 -18.23 10.55
CA GLU A 47 -3.75 -17.00 10.31
C GLU A 47 -2.84 -15.77 10.10
N LYS A 48 -1.76 -15.61 10.87
CA LYS A 48 -0.76 -14.57 10.64
C LYS A 48 0.02 -14.79 9.34
N LEU A 49 0.29 -16.04 8.96
CA LEU A 49 0.84 -16.47 7.69
C LEU A 49 -0.19 -16.35 6.58
N GLN A 50 -1.51 -16.41 6.83
CA GLN A 50 -2.53 -16.14 5.79
C GLN A 50 -2.76 -14.64 5.60
N ALA A 51 -2.71 -13.84 6.67
CA ALA A 51 -2.70 -12.38 6.56
C ALA A 51 -1.39 -11.87 5.94
N ALA A 52 -0.24 -12.43 6.35
CA ALA A 52 1.06 -12.17 5.76
C ALA A 52 1.28 -12.87 4.40
N SER A 53 0.52 -13.90 4.03
CA SER A 53 0.56 -14.51 2.68
C SER A 53 -0.41 -13.85 1.73
N ASN A 54 -1.44 -13.15 2.23
CA ASN A 54 -2.21 -12.18 1.45
C ASN A 54 -1.44 -10.85 1.32
N ASN A 55 -0.57 -10.48 2.28
CA ASN A 55 0.29 -9.28 2.20
C ASN A 55 1.65 -9.51 1.51
N ASN A 56 2.29 -10.70 1.61
CA ASN A 56 3.47 -11.06 0.79
C ASN A 56 3.12 -11.16 -0.70
N GLN A 57 1.83 -11.13 -1.05
CA GLN A 57 1.47 -10.92 -2.45
C GLN A 57 1.90 -9.53 -2.93
N ASN A 58 2.05 -8.53 -2.05
CA ASN A 58 2.26 -7.14 -2.46
C ASN A 58 3.72 -6.81 -2.80
N GLN A 59 4.76 -7.21 -2.06
CA GLN A 59 6.14 -7.09 -2.56
C GLN A 59 6.41 -7.95 -3.80
N ASP A 60 5.85 -9.16 -3.84
CA ASP A 60 5.89 -10.01 -5.03
C ASP A 60 5.08 -9.37 -6.19
N ASP A 61 4.00 -8.64 -5.91
CA ASP A 61 3.19 -7.88 -6.90
C ASP A 61 3.91 -6.60 -7.35
N VAL A 62 4.60 -5.87 -6.48
CA VAL A 62 5.37 -4.66 -6.81
C VAL A 62 6.62 -5.02 -7.62
N LEU A 63 7.28 -6.14 -7.29
CA LEU A 63 8.32 -6.70 -8.16
C LEU A 63 7.71 -7.27 -9.45
N ASP A 64 6.55 -7.92 -9.43
CA ASP A 64 5.86 -8.37 -10.66
C ASP A 64 5.39 -7.20 -11.54
N ASP A 65 5.16 -6.02 -10.96
CA ASP A 65 4.90 -4.76 -11.67
C ASP A 65 6.16 -4.26 -12.43
N LEU A 66 7.35 -4.71 -12.03
CA LEU A 66 8.58 -4.49 -12.80
C LEU A 66 8.65 -5.49 -13.96
N GLU A 67 8.93 -4.98 -15.18
CA GLU A 67 9.08 -5.80 -16.39
C GLU A 67 10.13 -6.92 -16.26
N TYR A 68 11.09 -6.75 -15.35
CA TYR A 68 12.21 -7.65 -15.07
C TYR A 68 12.23 -8.16 -13.62
N GLY A 69 11.14 -8.00 -12.85
CA GLY A 69 11.09 -8.44 -11.45
C GLY A 69 11.39 -9.92 -11.25
N ARG A 70 10.83 -10.77 -12.13
CA ARG A 70 11.16 -12.21 -12.15
C ARG A 70 12.66 -12.47 -12.31
N TYR A 71 13.32 -11.71 -13.17
CA TYR A 71 14.76 -11.83 -13.39
C TYR A 71 15.55 -11.34 -12.17
N LEU A 72 15.15 -10.22 -11.56
CA LEU A 72 15.74 -9.72 -10.32
C LEU A 72 15.64 -10.76 -9.20
N LYS A 73 14.46 -11.35 -8.98
CA LYS A 73 14.23 -12.41 -7.99
C LYS A 73 15.14 -13.62 -8.24
N GLU A 74 15.22 -14.07 -9.50
CA GLU A 74 16.10 -15.18 -9.87
C GLU A 74 17.59 -14.86 -9.62
N VAL A 75 18.05 -13.64 -9.92
CA VAL A 75 19.42 -13.21 -9.63
C VAL A 75 19.69 -13.22 -8.13
N VAL A 76 18.78 -12.69 -7.31
CA VAL A 76 18.88 -12.69 -5.84
C VAL A 76 18.92 -14.12 -5.31
N ASP A 77 18.02 -15.00 -5.74
CA ASP A 77 17.99 -16.41 -5.33
C ASP A 77 19.30 -17.15 -5.65
N ILE A 78 19.87 -16.88 -6.83
CA ILE A 78 21.16 -17.46 -7.23
C ILE A 78 22.28 -16.93 -6.33
N LEU A 79 22.32 -15.62 -6.05
CA LEU A 79 23.32 -14.99 -5.19
C LEU A 79 23.24 -15.48 -3.74
N GLU A 80 22.04 -15.65 -3.20
CA GLU A 80 21.81 -16.16 -1.85
C GLU A 80 22.21 -17.63 -1.67
N SER A 81 22.29 -18.39 -2.77
CA SER A 81 22.75 -19.78 -2.74
C SER A 81 24.23 -19.93 -2.35
N ASP A 82 25.03 -18.85 -2.43
CA ASP A 82 26.39 -18.80 -1.89
C ASP A 82 26.39 -18.28 -0.44
N PRO A 83 26.65 -19.12 0.58
CA PRO A 83 26.59 -18.70 1.97
C PRO A 83 27.53 -17.54 2.27
N ALA A 84 28.70 -17.48 1.64
CA ALA A 84 29.67 -16.42 1.89
C ALA A 84 29.21 -15.06 1.33
N PHE A 85 28.45 -15.08 0.23
CA PHE A 85 27.90 -13.87 -0.36
C PHE A 85 26.62 -13.44 0.35
N LYS A 86 25.74 -14.39 0.70
CA LYS A 86 24.56 -14.15 1.54
C LYS A 86 24.94 -13.47 2.87
N ASP A 87 25.96 -13.99 3.53
CA ASP A 87 26.54 -13.43 4.75
C ASP A 87 27.08 -12.00 4.57
N LYS A 88 27.49 -11.64 3.36
CA LYS A 88 27.93 -10.27 3.03
C LYS A 88 26.74 -9.37 2.77
N ILE A 89 25.72 -9.83 2.04
CA ILE A 89 24.47 -9.08 1.85
C ILE A 89 23.84 -8.77 3.21
N GLN A 90 23.72 -9.77 4.09
CA GLN A 90 23.11 -9.62 5.42
C GLN A 90 23.88 -8.68 6.37
N ARG A 91 25.17 -8.45 6.12
CA ARG A 91 26.01 -7.54 6.93
C ARG A 91 26.30 -6.22 6.23
N ALA A 92 26.02 -6.13 4.93
CA ALA A 92 26.19 -4.90 4.18
C ALA A 92 25.15 -3.90 4.68
N SER A 93 25.54 -2.62 4.69
CA SER A 93 24.54 -1.58 4.85
C SER A 93 23.60 -1.63 3.64
N VAL A 94 22.33 -1.33 3.85
CA VAL A 94 21.38 -1.32 2.73
C VAL A 94 21.71 -0.19 1.74
N ASP A 95 22.35 0.89 2.20
CA ASP A 95 23.00 1.90 1.36
C ASP A 95 23.99 1.28 0.37
N ASP A 96 24.84 0.37 0.83
CA ASP A 96 25.81 -0.34 -0.01
C ASP A 96 25.12 -1.30 -0.98
N ILE A 97 23.94 -1.82 -0.62
CA ILE A 97 23.12 -2.62 -1.52
C ILE A 97 22.53 -1.71 -2.60
N LYS A 98 21.79 -0.65 -2.25
CA LYS A 98 21.12 0.26 -3.20
C LYS A 98 22.08 1.01 -4.13
N SER A 99 23.20 1.48 -3.60
CA SER A 99 24.23 2.15 -4.40
C SER A 99 24.89 1.20 -5.41
N GLY A 100 24.75 -0.12 -5.21
CA GLY A 100 25.35 -1.16 -6.01
C GLY A 100 26.80 -1.49 -5.60
N ASN A 101 27.30 -0.95 -4.49
CA ASN A 101 28.65 -1.24 -3.98
C ASN A 101 28.85 -2.74 -3.71
N ILE A 102 27.78 -3.44 -3.28
CA ILE A 102 27.80 -4.90 -3.06
C ILE A 102 28.27 -5.69 -4.30
N ALA A 103 28.10 -5.13 -5.51
CA ALA A 103 28.49 -5.76 -6.75
C ALA A 103 30.02 -5.93 -6.90
N GLU A 104 30.84 -5.16 -6.19
CA GLU A 104 32.30 -5.35 -6.15
C GLU A 104 32.69 -6.74 -5.63
N HIS A 105 31.86 -7.30 -4.75
CA HIS A 105 32.10 -8.61 -4.16
C HIS A 105 31.67 -9.78 -5.05
N LEU A 106 31.01 -9.52 -6.19
CA LEU A 106 30.56 -10.55 -7.12
C LEU A 106 31.73 -11.39 -7.65
N SER A 107 32.91 -10.80 -7.79
CA SER A 107 34.14 -11.51 -8.21
C SER A 107 34.57 -12.63 -7.25
N LEU A 108 34.19 -12.50 -5.97
CA LEU A 108 34.53 -13.44 -4.90
C LEU A 108 33.55 -14.61 -4.80
N VAL A 109 32.43 -14.54 -5.51
CA VAL A 109 31.38 -15.56 -5.52
C VAL A 109 31.90 -16.86 -6.15
N GLN A 110 31.40 -17.99 -5.67
CA GLN A 110 31.78 -19.30 -6.18
C GLN A 110 31.49 -19.44 -7.69
N HIS A 111 32.37 -20.15 -8.40
CA HIS A 111 32.28 -20.28 -9.87
C HIS A 111 30.91 -20.81 -10.32
N HIS A 112 30.36 -21.81 -9.62
CA HIS A 112 29.09 -22.42 -10.01
C HIS A 112 27.90 -21.45 -9.90
N VAL A 113 27.95 -20.50 -8.95
CA VAL A 113 26.94 -19.45 -8.81
C VAL A 113 27.10 -18.43 -9.94
N ARG A 114 28.33 -18.02 -10.26
CA ARG A 114 28.61 -17.17 -11.43
C ARG A 114 28.11 -17.78 -12.74
N SER A 115 28.33 -19.08 -12.97
CA SER A 115 27.79 -19.77 -14.15
C SER A 115 26.26 -19.73 -14.21
N LYS A 116 25.57 -19.87 -13.07
CA LYS A 116 24.10 -19.74 -13.04
C LYS A 116 23.63 -18.32 -13.32
N LEU A 117 24.35 -17.30 -12.84
CA LEU A 117 24.05 -15.91 -13.15
C LEU A 117 24.24 -15.60 -14.63
N ASP A 118 25.28 -16.14 -15.25
CA ASP A 118 25.50 -16.05 -16.70
C ASP A 118 24.32 -16.66 -17.47
N GLU A 119 23.88 -17.86 -17.08
CA GLU A 119 22.71 -18.53 -17.69
C GLU A 119 21.42 -17.73 -17.50
N ALA A 120 21.19 -17.16 -16.31
CA ALA A 120 20.03 -16.31 -16.04
C ALA A 120 20.05 -15.05 -16.92
N LYS A 121 21.20 -14.37 -16.99
CA LYS A 121 21.38 -13.19 -17.86
C LYS A 121 21.14 -13.51 -19.32
N GLN A 122 21.67 -14.62 -19.82
CA GLN A 122 21.49 -15.01 -21.23
C GLN A 122 20.02 -15.31 -21.57
N ARG A 123 19.29 -15.97 -20.66
CA ARG A 123 17.84 -16.19 -20.81
C ARG A 123 17.08 -14.88 -20.84
N GLU A 124 17.39 -13.98 -19.92
CA GLU A 124 16.72 -12.68 -19.84
C GLU A 124 17.00 -11.82 -21.07
N MET A 125 18.26 -11.76 -21.51
CA MET A 125 18.65 -11.08 -22.74
C MET A 125 17.93 -11.64 -23.98
N SER A 126 17.68 -12.96 -24.02
CA SER A 126 16.91 -13.61 -25.09
C SER A 126 15.44 -13.17 -25.06
N ARG A 127 14.81 -13.18 -23.88
CA ARG A 127 13.44 -12.69 -23.68
C ARG A 127 13.28 -11.24 -24.14
N LEU A 128 14.22 -10.39 -23.79
CA LEU A 128 14.20 -8.97 -24.13
C LEU A 128 14.41 -8.75 -25.63
N ARG A 129 15.32 -9.47 -26.27
CA ARG A 129 15.48 -9.44 -27.74
C ARG A 129 14.19 -9.84 -28.46
N ASP A 130 13.50 -10.86 -27.97
CA ASP A 130 12.21 -11.28 -28.51
C ASP A 130 11.15 -10.21 -28.34
N LEU A 131 11.09 -9.55 -27.19
CA LEU A 131 10.15 -8.46 -26.92
C LEU A 131 10.40 -7.26 -27.83
N VAL A 132 11.66 -6.88 -28.03
CA VAL A 132 12.05 -5.85 -29.02
C VAL A 132 11.56 -6.27 -30.41
N GLY A 133 11.84 -7.51 -30.81
CA GLY A 133 11.38 -8.06 -32.10
C GLY A 133 9.85 -8.02 -32.26
N GLN A 134 9.09 -8.31 -31.20
CA GLN A 134 7.63 -8.20 -31.19
C GLN A 134 7.17 -6.75 -31.36
N LYS A 135 7.76 -5.79 -30.61
CA LYS A 135 7.45 -4.36 -30.75
C LYS A 135 7.66 -3.90 -32.20
N PHE A 136 8.77 -4.27 -32.83
CA PHE A 136 9.02 -3.95 -34.24
C PHE A 136 8.03 -4.58 -35.22
N ARG A 137 7.62 -5.83 -34.99
CA ARG A 137 6.61 -6.49 -35.82
C ARG A 137 5.24 -5.81 -35.70
N ASN A 138 4.89 -5.32 -34.51
CA ASN A 138 3.61 -4.67 -34.24
C ASN A 138 3.56 -3.20 -34.69
N MET A 139 4.70 -2.56 -34.95
CA MET A 139 4.73 -1.20 -35.52
C MET A 139 4.14 -1.17 -36.93
N ASN A 140 3.31 -0.15 -37.18
CA ASN A 140 2.79 0.13 -38.53
C ASN A 140 3.86 0.75 -39.43
N GLU A 141 3.60 0.76 -40.74
CA GLU A 141 4.56 1.25 -41.75
C GLU A 141 5.06 2.68 -41.47
N LYS A 142 4.18 3.57 -41.01
CA LYS A 142 4.53 4.95 -40.66
C LYS A 142 5.46 5.02 -39.45
N GLN A 143 5.22 4.19 -38.43
CA GLN A 143 6.07 4.07 -37.24
C GLN A 143 7.44 3.47 -37.60
N ARG A 144 7.48 2.44 -38.45
CA ARG A 144 8.74 1.84 -38.91
C ARG A 144 9.57 2.83 -39.73
N GLN A 145 8.94 3.58 -40.63
CA GLN A 145 9.61 4.64 -41.39
C GLN A 145 10.07 5.78 -40.50
N ALA A 146 9.28 6.19 -39.51
CA ALA A 146 9.68 7.20 -38.53
C ALA A 146 10.87 6.73 -37.70
N PHE A 147 10.86 5.46 -37.26
CA PHE A 147 11.97 4.85 -36.54
C PHE A 147 13.23 4.78 -37.41
N ALA A 148 13.14 4.28 -38.64
CA ALA A 148 14.28 4.20 -39.56
C ALA A 148 14.86 5.57 -39.95
N ARG A 149 14.00 6.61 -40.07
CA ARG A 149 14.46 8.00 -40.30
C ARG A 149 15.12 8.60 -39.07
N ALA A 150 14.59 8.30 -37.89
CA ALA A 150 15.13 8.81 -36.63
C ALA A 150 16.40 8.05 -36.18
N ASP A 151 16.63 6.86 -36.72
CA ASP A 151 17.78 6.04 -36.41
C ASP A 151 18.50 5.47 -37.65
N PRO A 152 19.14 6.32 -38.48
CA PRO A 152 19.84 5.87 -39.68
C PRO A 152 21.01 4.91 -39.39
N ASN A 153 21.52 4.92 -38.15
CA ASN A 153 22.73 4.19 -37.72
C ASN A 153 22.42 3.04 -36.73
N GLY A 154 21.15 2.72 -36.45
CA GLY A 154 20.77 1.62 -35.55
C GLY A 154 21.09 1.83 -34.06
N ARG A 155 21.32 3.08 -33.62
CA ARG A 155 21.67 3.45 -32.23
C ARG A 155 20.46 3.66 -31.32
N ARG A 156 19.29 4.01 -31.85
CA ARG A 156 18.04 4.06 -31.06
C ARG A 156 17.47 2.68 -30.78
N MET A 157 17.97 1.62 -31.42
CA MET A 157 17.74 0.26 -30.91
C MET A 157 18.19 0.11 -29.45
N GLN A 158 19.18 0.90 -29.02
CA GLN A 158 19.63 1.00 -27.64
C GLN A 158 18.54 1.53 -26.68
N GLU A 159 17.58 2.34 -27.16
CA GLU A 159 16.43 2.81 -26.36
C GLU A 159 15.44 1.67 -26.06
N PHE A 160 15.43 0.63 -26.89
CA PHE A 160 14.65 -0.58 -26.66
C PHE A 160 15.43 -1.64 -25.88
N LEU A 161 16.74 -1.44 -25.69
CA LEU A 161 17.54 -2.36 -24.89
C LEU A 161 17.31 -2.05 -23.41
N PRO A 162 17.28 -3.10 -22.57
CA PRO A 162 17.00 -2.95 -21.16
C PRO A 162 18.12 -2.15 -20.51
N GLN A 163 17.73 -1.15 -19.72
CA GLN A 163 18.69 -0.27 -19.06
C GLN A 163 19.31 -0.94 -17.82
N HIS A 164 18.61 -1.92 -17.24
CA HIS A 164 18.99 -2.68 -16.06
C HIS A 164 20.07 -3.75 -16.30
N LEU A 165 20.60 -3.91 -17.52
CA LEU A 165 21.67 -4.86 -17.86
C LEU A 165 22.77 -4.20 -18.70
N ASP A 166 24.00 -4.73 -18.59
CA ASP A 166 25.05 -4.40 -19.54
C ASP A 166 24.85 -5.15 -20.86
N HIS A 167 24.59 -4.36 -21.90
CA HIS A 167 24.39 -4.84 -23.27
C HIS A 167 25.71 -5.02 -24.03
N LYS A 168 26.84 -4.50 -23.52
CA LYS A 168 28.16 -4.67 -24.17
C LYS A 168 28.72 -6.05 -23.89
N ASN A 169 28.52 -6.56 -22.68
CA ASN A 169 28.86 -7.91 -22.29
C ASN A 169 27.59 -8.75 -22.21
N TRP A 170 27.20 -9.47 -23.26
CA TRP A 170 25.91 -10.20 -23.25
C TRP A 170 25.99 -11.62 -22.65
N GLU A 171 27.19 -12.20 -22.55
CA GLU A 171 27.39 -13.61 -22.18
C GLU A 171 27.60 -13.80 -20.68
N THR A 172 28.22 -12.83 -20.01
CA THR A 172 28.64 -12.96 -18.61
C THR A 172 27.96 -11.91 -17.75
N PHE A 173 27.42 -12.33 -16.61
CA PHE A 173 26.88 -11.47 -15.58
C PHE A 173 28.01 -10.95 -14.68
N GLY A 174 28.27 -9.65 -14.80
CA GLY A 174 29.36 -8.96 -14.11
C GLY A 174 28.86 -8.01 -13.03
N GLN A 175 29.83 -7.33 -12.41
CA GLN A 175 29.56 -6.29 -11.41
C GLN A 175 28.63 -5.20 -11.97
N ASP A 176 28.91 -4.72 -13.18
CA ASP A 176 28.11 -3.69 -13.84
C ASP A 176 26.64 -4.09 -14.04
N ASP A 177 26.36 -5.39 -14.21
CA ASP A 177 24.99 -5.88 -14.35
C ASP A 177 24.25 -5.81 -13.02
N LEU A 178 24.87 -6.30 -11.95
CA LEU A 178 24.27 -6.27 -10.62
C LEU A 178 24.04 -4.84 -10.12
N GLU A 179 25.03 -3.95 -10.32
CA GLU A 179 24.90 -2.53 -9.97
C GLU A 179 23.75 -1.87 -10.75
N ARG A 180 23.65 -2.09 -12.07
CA ARG A 180 22.58 -1.52 -12.89
C ARG A 180 21.23 -2.09 -12.51
N LEU A 181 21.15 -3.39 -12.24
CA LEU A 181 19.92 -4.07 -11.86
C LEU A 181 19.37 -3.49 -10.56
N ILE A 182 20.21 -3.31 -9.54
CA ILE A 182 19.79 -2.75 -8.25
C ILE A 182 19.38 -1.27 -8.37
N ARG A 183 20.17 -0.46 -9.10
CA ARG A 183 19.86 0.97 -9.29
C ARG A 183 18.59 1.18 -10.12
N HIS A 184 18.38 0.38 -11.15
CA HIS A 184 17.16 0.45 -11.94
C HIS A 184 15.95 0.00 -11.13
N ALA A 185 16.06 -1.08 -10.36
CA ALA A 185 14.97 -1.52 -9.49
C ALA A 185 14.57 -0.42 -8.50
N SER A 186 15.54 0.19 -7.82
CA SER A 186 15.26 1.28 -6.86
C SER A 186 14.55 2.46 -7.52
N LYS A 187 15.01 2.88 -8.70
CA LYS A 187 14.40 4.00 -9.43
C LYS A 187 13.00 3.67 -9.96
N ASP A 188 12.80 2.44 -10.45
CA ASP A 188 11.52 2.03 -11.01
C ASP A 188 10.46 1.90 -9.92
N LEU A 189 10.84 1.51 -8.69
CA LEU A 189 9.95 1.53 -7.52
C LEU A 189 9.47 2.94 -7.17
N ASP A 190 10.38 3.93 -7.11
CA ASP A 190 10.00 5.33 -6.89
C ASP A 190 9.03 5.85 -7.98
N GLU A 191 9.22 5.40 -9.23
CA GLU A 191 8.35 5.74 -10.35
C GLU A 191 6.99 5.04 -10.27
N LEU A 192 6.93 3.82 -9.72
CA LEU A 192 5.67 3.12 -9.42
C LEU A 192 4.86 3.87 -8.37
N ASP A 193 5.49 4.29 -7.26
CA ASP A 193 4.84 5.13 -6.23
C ASP A 193 4.29 6.42 -6.86
N ARG A 194 5.09 7.12 -7.67
CA ARG A 194 4.65 8.33 -8.40
C ARG A 194 3.50 8.07 -9.37
N LYS A 195 3.50 6.91 -10.04
CA LYS A 195 2.47 6.51 -11.00
C LYS A 195 1.17 6.17 -10.29
N ARG A 196 1.24 5.45 -9.16
CA ARG A 196 0.14 5.15 -8.26
C ARG A 196 -0.55 6.43 -7.78
N GLU A 197 0.20 7.41 -7.26
CA GLU A 197 -0.35 8.72 -6.86
C GLU A 197 -1.09 9.43 -8.02
N GLU A 198 -0.51 9.41 -9.23
CA GLU A 198 -1.13 10.03 -10.39
C GLU A 198 -2.39 9.27 -10.83
N GLU A 199 -2.39 7.94 -10.78
CA GLU A 199 -3.56 7.11 -11.06
C GLU A 199 -4.68 7.35 -10.06
N PHE A 200 -4.37 7.43 -8.76
CA PHE A 200 -5.32 7.80 -7.71
C PHE A 200 -5.90 9.21 -7.94
N LYS A 201 -5.06 10.18 -8.31
CA LYS A 201 -5.52 11.52 -8.68
C LYS A 201 -6.46 11.49 -9.88
N GLN A 202 -6.13 10.74 -10.94
CA GLN A 202 -7.01 10.58 -12.11
C GLN A 202 -8.32 9.87 -11.75
N TYR A 203 -8.28 8.95 -10.80
CA TYR A 203 -9.46 8.26 -10.27
C TYR A 203 -10.41 9.26 -9.58
N GLU A 204 -9.90 10.08 -8.65
CA GLU A 204 -10.70 11.09 -7.95
C GLU A 204 -11.24 12.17 -8.89
N ILE A 205 -10.43 12.63 -9.86
CA ILE A 205 -10.89 13.56 -10.91
C ILE A 205 -12.04 12.95 -11.73
N ARG A 206 -11.94 11.67 -12.11
CA ARG A 206 -12.97 10.98 -12.90
C ARG A 206 -14.27 10.85 -12.12
N LYS A 207 -14.18 10.48 -10.85
CA LYS A 207 -15.32 10.35 -9.93
C LYS A 207 -16.06 11.69 -9.77
N GLU A 208 -15.32 12.78 -9.60
CA GLU A 208 -15.89 14.13 -9.56
C GLU A 208 -16.52 14.53 -10.91
N TYR A 209 -15.89 14.18 -12.04
CA TYR A 209 -16.41 14.46 -13.38
C TYR A 209 -17.75 13.76 -13.61
N GLU A 210 -17.84 12.48 -13.26
CA GLU A 210 -19.09 11.72 -13.35
C GLU A 210 -20.18 12.30 -12.46
N ARG A 211 -19.83 12.75 -11.24
CA ARG A 211 -20.77 13.41 -10.33
C ARG A 211 -21.33 14.69 -10.95
N ARG A 212 -20.48 15.57 -11.50
CA ARG A 212 -20.91 16.81 -12.17
C ARG A 212 -21.73 16.52 -13.42
N ALA A 213 -21.35 15.51 -14.21
CA ALA A 213 -22.10 15.10 -15.40
C ALA A 213 -23.49 14.52 -15.06
N LYS A 214 -23.61 13.78 -13.94
CA LYS A 214 -24.90 13.30 -13.41
C LYS A 214 -25.76 14.49 -12.98
N LEU A 215 -25.24 15.42 -12.20
CA LEU A 215 -25.96 16.63 -11.75
C LEU A 215 -26.46 17.50 -12.91
N ALA A 216 -25.70 17.58 -14.00
CA ALA A 216 -26.08 18.33 -15.19
C ALA A 216 -27.34 17.78 -15.89
N LYS A 217 -27.60 16.46 -15.78
CA LYS A 217 -28.75 15.79 -16.41
C LYS A 217 -30.02 15.79 -15.54
N LEU A 218 -29.91 16.13 -14.26
CA LEU A 218 -31.01 16.09 -13.30
C LEU A 218 -31.80 17.42 -13.26
N ASN A 219 -33.08 17.33 -12.88
CA ASN A 219 -33.89 18.51 -12.61
C ASN A 219 -33.46 19.22 -11.30
N ILE A 220 -34.00 20.41 -11.04
CA ILE A 220 -33.57 21.26 -9.90
C ILE A 220 -33.77 20.54 -8.54
N ASP A 221 -34.90 19.87 -8.34
CA ASP A 221 -35.21 19.19 -7.09
C ASP A 221 -34.34 17.95 -6.87
N GLU A 222 -34.13 17.15 -7.91
CA GLU A 222 -33.24 15.99 -7.89
C GLU A 222 -31.77 16.38 -7.67
N ARG A 223 -31.31 17.45 -8.34
CA ARG A 223 -29.97 18.00 -8.15
C ARG A 223 -29.74 18.39 -6.70
N LYS A 224 -30.67 19.14 -6.10
CA LYS A 224 -30.59 19.56 -4.70
C LYS A 224 -30.55 18.37 -3.73
N ARG A 225 -31.37 17.34 -3.98
CA ARG A 225 -31.36 16.11 -3.16
C ARG A 225 -30.03 15.35 -3.28
N LEU A 226 -29.48 15.23 -4.49
CA LEU A 226 -28.22 14.52 -4.71
C LEU A 226 -27.03 15.28 -4.12
N GLU A 227 -27.01 16.60 -4.22
CA GLU A 227 -26.01 17.46 -3.56
C GLU A 227 -26.08 17.35 -2.03
N GLN A 228 -27.28 17.35 -1.46
CA GLN A 228 -27.48 17.13 -0.02
C GLN A 228 -27.00 15.74 0.41
N LEU A 229 -27.32 14.69 -0.37
CA LEU A 229 -26.86 13.33 -0.09
C LEU A 229 -25.33 13.27 -0.13
N HIS A 230 -24.72 13.83 -1.18
CA HIS A 230 -23.26 13.87 -1.33
C HIS A 230 -22.58 14.60 -0.16
N ARG A 231 -23.10 15.78 0.22
CA ARG A 231 -22.58 16.51 1.39
C ARG A 231 -22.73 15.71 2.68
N ALA A 232 -23.87 15.04 2.88
CA ALA A 232 -24.08 14.19 4.05
C ALA A 232 -23.13 12.98 4.06
N THR A 233 -22.81 12.40 2.89
CA THR A 233 -21.82 11.34 2.75
C THR A 233 -20.42 11.85 3.12
N LEU A 234 -19.99 13.01 2.60
CA LEU A 234 -18.69 13.61 2.96
C LEU A 234 -18.62 13.92 4.47
N GLU A 235 -19.66 14.52 5.04
CA GLU A 235 -19.74 14.79 6.48
C GLU A 235 -19.75 13.50 7.33
N LYS A 236 -20.27 12.39 6.78
CA LYS A 236 -20.21 11.07 7.43
C LYS A 236 -18.79 10.50 7.35
N LYS A 237 -18.12 10.58 6.20
CA LYS A 237 -16.75 10.10 6.03
C LYS A 237 -15.75 10.84 6.92
N LYS A 238 -15.92 12.16 7.10
CA LYS A 238 -15.12 12.97 8.06
C LYS A 238 -15.36 12.61 9.53
N LYS A 239 -16.44 11.88 9.84
CA LYS A 239 -16.72 11.42 11.21
C LYS A 239 -16.09 10.05 11.41
N HIS A 240 -14.81 10.07 11.75
CA HIS A 240 -14.07 8.88 12.14
C HIS A 240 -13.52 9.02 13.58
N ARG A 241 -13.00 7.90 14.10
CA ARG A 241 -12.25 7.93 15.36
C ARG A 241 -10.96 8.76 15.15
N PRO A 242 -10.42 9.45 16.17
CA PRO A 242 -9.13 10.11 16.06
C PRO A 242 -8.07 9.13 15.54
N VAL A 243 -7.34 9.55 14.52
CA VAL A 243 -6.28 8.78 13.86
C VAL A 243 -4.97 9.34 14.34
N ASN A 244 -4.11 8.44 14.85
CA ASN A 244 -2.81 8.83 15.34
C ASN A 244 -1.93 9.26 14.17
N HIS A 245 -0.92 10.08 14.44
CA HIS A 245 0.09 10.36 13.43
C HIS A 245 0.83 9.06 13.06
N PRO A 246 1.00 8.72 11.77
CA PRO A 246 1.74 7.52 11.38
C PRO A 246 3.18 7.58 11.90
N GLY A 247 3.67 6.49 12.47
CA GLY A 247 4.98 6.43 13.12
C GLY A 247 5.03 7.07 14.51
N SER A 248 3.88 7.42 15.12
CA SER A 248 3.86 7.91 16.50
C SER A 248 3.94 6.77 17.52
N VAL A 249 4.43 7.10 18.73
CA VAL A 249 4.43 6.15 19.85
C VAL A 249 3.02 5.68 20.18
N ASP A 250 2.03 6.58 20.19
CA ASP A 250 0.63 6.25 20.47
C ASP A 250 0.04 5.24 19.47
N GLN A 251 0.40 5.37 18.19
CA GLN A 251 0.04 4.37 17.19
C GLN A 251 0.64 3.00 17.52
N MET A 252 1.95 2.94 17.80
CA MET A 252 2.64 1.67 18.03
C MET A 252 2.16 1.00 19.32
N GLU A 253 1.88 1.77 20.37
CA GLU A 253 1.25 1.28 21.61
C GLU A 253 -0.15 0.73 21.35
N GLU A 254 -0.94 1.39 20.51
CA GLU A 254 -2.26 0.91 20.13
C GLU A 254 -2.20 -0.41 19.34
N VAL A 255 -1.27 -0.54 18.40
CA VAL A 255 -1.04 -1.79 17.67
C VAL A 255 -0.59 -2.90 18.63
N TRP A 256 0.36 -2.60 19.52
CA TRP A 256 0.83 -3.52 20.56
C TRP A 256 -0.30 -4.03 21.48
N GLU A 257 -1.17 -3.14 21.95
CA GLU A 257 -2.28 -3.52 22.83
C GLU A 257 -3.39 -4.25 22.05
N LYS A 258 -3.84 -3.66 20.93
CA LYS A 258 -5.08 -4.09 20.26
C LYS A 258 -4.85 -5.16 19.21
N VAL A 259 -3.73 -5.13 18.50
CA VAL A 259 -3.41 -6.12 17.45
C VAL A 259 -2.62 -7.27 18.06
N ASP A 260 -1.53 -6.97 18.79
CA ASP A 260 -0.68 -8.01 19.36
C ASP A 260 -1.22 -8.63 20.66
N LYS A 261 -2.23 -7.99 21.27
CA LYS A 261 -2.86 -8.44 22.53
C LYS A 261 -1.86 -8.50 23.69
N LEU A 262 -0.94 -7.54 23.72
CA LEU A 262 0.07 -7.39 24.77
C LEU A 262 -0.32 -6.26 25.73
N GLU A 263 0.29 -6.25 26.92
CA GLU A 263 -0.01 -5.24 27.94
C GLU A 263 0.58 -3.87 27.53
N ALA A 264 -0.26 -2.83 27.56
CA ALA A 264 0.10 -1.48 27.11
C ALA A 264 1.25 -0.86 27.91
N ASP A 265 1.30 -1.10 29.23
CA ASP A 265 2.34 -0.58 30.13
C ASP A 265 3.72 -1.24 29.94
N GLN A 266 3.80 -2.27 29.11
CA GLN A 266 5.03 -2.97 28.78
C GLN A 266 5.56 -2.67 27.37
N PHE A 267 5.03 -1.65 26.70
CA PHE A 267 5.48 -1.29 25.36
C PHE A 267 6.99 -1.05 25.33
N LYS A 268 7.68 -1.75 24.41
CA LYS A 268 9.11 -1.64 24.20
C LYS A 268 9.38 -1.59 22.69
N PRO A 269 9.93 -0.49 22.15
CA PRO A 269 10.19 -0.35 20.71
C PRO A 269 10.97 -1.52 20.11
N LYS A 270 12.03 -2.00 20.78
CA LYS A 270 12.79 -3.17 20.31
C LYS A 270 11.99 -4.47 20.25
N ALA A 271 11.07 -4.66 21.18
CA ALA A 271 10.24 -5.86 21.21
C ALA A 271 9.14 -5.77 20.13
N PHE A 272 8.57 -4.58 19.96
CA PHE A 272 7.63 -4.28 18.88
C PHE A 272 8.28 -4.52 17.50
N PHE A 273 9.48 -3.98 17.28
CA PHE A 273 10.24 -4.16 16.04
C PHE A 273 10.41 -5.65 15.71
N LYS A 274 10.98 -6.43 16.64
CA LYS A 274 11.19 -7.86 16.46
C LYS A 274 9.92 -8.69 16.29
N LEU A 275 8.78 -8.16 16.72
CA LEU A 275 7.50 -8.84 16.58
C LEU A 275 6.90 -8.63 15.19
N HIS A 276 7.22 -7.51 14.56
CA HIS A 276 6.72 -7.11 13.24
C HIS A 276 7.73 -7.33 12.10
N ASP A 277 9.00 -7.56 12.42
CA ASP A 277 9.98 -8.25 11.56
C ASP A 277 9.57 -9.74 11.47
N VAL A 278 8.64 -10.01 10.56
CA VAL A 278 7.97 -11.32 10.40
C VAL A 278 8.94 -12.35 9.85
N ASN A 279 9.83 -11.93 8.95
CA ASN A 279 10.79 -12.79 8.29
C ASN A 279 12.10 -12.97 9.10
N SER A 280 12.29 -12.18 10.18
CA SER A 280 13.45 -12.19 11.08
C SER A 280 14.78 -11.84 10.39
N ASP A 281 14.75 -10.99 9.38
CA ASP A 281 15.94 -10.49 8.69
C ASP A 281 16.57 -9.25 9.37
N GLY A 282 15.90 -8.71 10.39
CA GLY A 282 16.36 -7.57 11.17
C GLY A 282 16.00 -6.21 10.56
N LEU A 283 15.13 -6.18 9.55
CA LEU A 283 14.58 -5.01 8.90
C LEU A 283 13.05 -5.01 9.03
N ILE A 284 12.43 -3.85 8.87
CA ILE A 284 11.00 -3.74 8.60
C ILE A 284 10.85 -3.18 7.20
N ASP A 285 10.26 -3.96 6.30
CA ASP A 285 10.00 -3.52 4.94
C ASP A 285 8.65 -2.80 4.79
N GLU A 286 8.31 -2.45 3.55
CA GLU A 286 7.05 -1.76 3.23
C GLU A 286 5.80 -2.58 3.56
N ASP A 287 5.81 -3.90 3.33
CA ASP A 287 4.64 -4.76 3.55
C ASP A 287 4.39 -4.97 5.05
N GLU A 288 5.47 -5.13 5.81
CA GLU A 288 5.44 -5.20 7.26
C GLU A 288 4.98 -3.87 7.87
N LEU A 289 5.40 -2.75 7.28
CA LEU A 289 4.95 -1.42 7.68
C LEU A 289 3.47 -1.18 7.35
N ASP A 290 3.01 -1.59 6.17
CA ASP A 290 1.60 -1.52 5.76
C ASP A 290 0.71 -2.31 6.72
N ALA A 291 1.15 -3.50 7.14
CA ALA A 291 0.42 -4.31 8.11
C ALA A 291 0.22 -3.57 9.46
N ILE A 292 1.19 -2.75 9.87
CA ILE A 292 1.08 -1.88 11.05
C ILE A 292 0.08 -0.73 10.78
N MET A 293 0.10 -0.12 9.59
CA MET A 293 -0.75 1.02 9.23
C MET A 293 -2.24 0.67 9.06
N VAL A 294 -2.56 -0.57 8.66
CA VAL A 294 -3.94 -1.04 8.45
C VAL A 294 -4.87 -0.64 9.61
N LYS A 295 -4.39 -0.72 10.86
CA LYS A 295 -5.22 -0.41 12.02
C LYS A 295 -5.63 1.06 12.11
N GLU A 296 -4.77 1.98 11.67
CA GLU A 296 -5.08 3.41 11.61
C GLU A 296 -6.03 3.73 10.46
N ALA A 297 -5.80 3.14 9.27
CA ALA A 297 -6.72 3.30 8.14
C ALA A 297 -8.13 2.77 8.45
N ASP A 298 -8.25 1.65 9.15
CA ASP A 298 -9.55 1.10 9.57
C ASP A 298 -10.33 2.04 10.50
N LYS A 299 -9.66 2.92 11.26
CA LYS A 299 -10.37 3.94 12.06
C LYS A 299 -11.20 4.89 11.20
N ILE A 300 -10.77 5.12 9.95
CA ILE A 300 -11.42 5.99 8.97
C ILE A 300 -12.51 5.23 8.20
N TYR A 301 -12.20 4.03 7.70
CA TYR A 301 -13.03 3.35 6.71
C TYR A 301 -13.96 2.24 7.27
N GLU A 302 -13.66 1.62 8.41
CA GLU A 302 -14.42 0.48 8.95
C GLU A 302 -15.88 0.85 9.33
N ALA A 303 -16.13 2.11 9.71
CA ALA A 303 -17.45 2.60 10.10
C ALA A 303 -18.37 2.96 8.91
N THR A 304 -17.87 2.87 7.68
CA THR A 304 -18.55 3.32 6.47
C THR A 304 -18.84 2.12 5.55
N PRO A 305 -20.08 1.59 5.54
CA PRO A 305 -20.44 0.44 4.69
C PRO A 305 -20.22 0.66 3.18
N ASP A 306 -20.14 1.93 2.78
CA ASP A 306 -19.91 2.44 1.43
C ASP A 306 -18.47 2.98 1.25
N ALA A 307 -17.52 2.55 2.08
CA ALA A 307 -16.12 2.91 1.96
C ALA A 307 -15.56 2.49 0.60
N ASP A 308 -14.84 3.41 -0.04
CA ASP A 308 -14.18 3.16 -1.31
C ASP A 308 -12.89 2.37 -1.04
N PRO A 309 -12.77 1.11 -1.54
CA PRO A 309 -11.58 0.31 -1.28
C PRO A 309 -10.31 0.97 -1.84
N VAL A 310 -10.42 1.73 -2.94
CA VAL A 310 -9.28 2.43 -3.56
C VAL A 310 -8.80 3.57 -2.65
N GLU A 311 -9.72 4.33 -2.05
CA GLU A 311 -9.35 5.37 -1.07
C GLU A 311 -8.71 4.75 0.18
N ARG A 312 -9.20 3.60 0.65
CA ARG A 312 -8.64 2.93 1.83
C ARG A 312 -7.21 2.46 1.59
N GLU A 313 -6.95 1.87 0.43
CA GLU A 313 -5.62 1.39 0.04
C GLU A 313 -4.63 2.56 -0.12
N GLU A 314 -5.04 3.61 -0.84
CA GLU A 314 -4.25 4.84 -0.96
C GLU A 314 -3.92 5.46 0.40
N GLU A 315 -4.86 5.40 1.35
CA GLU A 315 -4.60 5.95 2.68
C GLU A 315 -3.50 5.18 3.42
N ILE A 316 -3.45 3.85 3.28
CA ILE A 316 -2.38 3.02 3.86
C ILE A 316 -1.04 3.40 3.24
N ASP A 317 -0.98 3.52 1.91
CA ASP A 317 0.22 3.95 1.20
C ASP A 317 0.72 5.32 1.66
N ARG A 318 -0.19 6.31 1.78
CA ARG A 318 0.17 7.66 2.24
C ARG A 318 0.74 7.63 3.66
N MET A 319 0.21 6.78 4.54
CA MET A 319 0.75 6.60 5.89
C MET A 319 2.14 5.95 5.85
N ARG A 320 2.32 4.89 5.06
CA ARG A 320 3.61 4.21 4.86
C ARG A 320 4.67 5.16 4.34
N GLU A 321 4.40 5.87 3.25
CA GLU A 321 5.33 6.84 2.65
C GLU A 321 5.70 7.96 3.61
N HIS A 322 4.74 8.43 4.40
CA HIS A 322 4.99 9.42 5.45
C HIS A 322 5.98 8.88 6.48
N VAL A 323 5.78 7.65 6.97
CA VAL A 323 6.69 7.02 7.93
C VAL A 323 8.07 6.78 7.31
N MET A 324 8.14 6.21 6.10
CA MET A 324 9.42 5.99 5.41
C MET A 324 10.19 7.30 5.28
N LYS A 325 9.56 8.36 4.78
CA LYS A 325 10.20 9.67 4.66
C LYS A 325 10.72 10.23 5.99
N GLU A 326 10.06 9.93 7.10
CA GLU A 326 10.48 10.40 8.42
C GLU A 326 11.53 9.50 9.08
N PHE A 327 11.52 8.19 8.82
CA PHE A 327 12.29 7.19 9.56
C PHE A 327 13.49 6.69 8.75
N ASP A 328 13.26 6.32 7.49
CA ASP A 328 14.25 5.81 6.54
C ASP A 328 15.20 6.95 6.13
N LYS A 329 16.45 6.91 6.61
CA LYS A 329 17.42 8.00 6.36
C LYS A 329 18.28 7.75 5.15
N ASN A 330 18.51 6.49 4.83
CA ASN A 330 19.25 6.08 3.66
C ASN A 330 18.37 5.96 2.40
N ASN A 331 17.05 6.12 2.55
CA ASN A 331 16.04 5.93 1.50
C ASN A 331 16.14 4.53 0.92
N ASP A 332 16.33 3.53 1.78
CA ASP A 332 16.46 2.14 1.41
C ASP A 332 15.12 1.38 1.27
N ARG A 333 14.00 2.05 1.53
CA ARG A 333 12.63 1.49 1.55
C ARG A 333 12.48 0.34 2.56
N MET A 334 13.33 0.33 3.58
CA MET A 334 13.33 -0.57 4.72
C MET A 334 13.67 0.24 5.98
N LEU A 335 13.42 -0.33 7.15
CA LEU A 335 13.74 0.31 8.42
C LEU A 335 14.63 -0.60 9.24
N THR A 336 15.84 -0.14 9.51
CA THR A 336 16.68 -0.78 10.52
C THR A 336 16.12 -0.54 11.93
N LEU A 337 16.47 -1.40 12.89
CA LEU A 337 16.11 -1.19 14.29
C LEU A 337 16.54 0.20 14.80
N ASP A 338 17.72 0.66 14.39
CA ASP A 338 18.24 1.96 14.81
C ASP A 338 17.42 3.11 14.22
N GLU A 339 17.07 3.07 12.93
CA GLU A 339 16.18 4.06 12.31
C GLU A 339 14.80 4.08 12.96
N PHE A 340 14.23 2.91 13.20
CA PHE A 340 12.95 2.77 13.89
C PHE A 340 12.97 3.42 15.28
N GLU A 341 13.99 3.13 16.10
CA GLU A 341 14.11 3.72 17.43
C GLU A 341 14.37 5.23 17.40
N HIS A 342 15.11 5.74 16.40
CA HIS A 342 15.36 7.17 16.25
C HIS A 342 14.11 7.91 15.75
N GLY A 343 13.40 7.33 14.78
CA GLY A 343 12.14 7.86 14.24
C GLY A 343 11.10 8.01 15.35
N LEU A 344 10.88 6.96 16.15
CA LEU A 344 9.94 7.01 17.28
C LEU A 344 10.27 8.09 18.32
N LYS A 345 11.56 8.31 18.60
CA LYS A 345 11.98 9.37 19.53
C LYS A 345 11.77 10.76 18.92
N GLY A 346 11.93 10.90 17.61
CA GLY A 346 11.71 12.14 16.88
C GLY A 346 10.24 12.53 16.77
N THR A 347 9.36 11.56 16.56
CA THR A 347 7.90 11.75 16.45
C THR A 347 7.23 11.86 17.83
N GLY A 348 7.72 11.12 18.82
CA GLY A 348 7.13 10.96 20.16
C GLY A 348 7.16 12.17 21.10
N ALA A 349 7.56 13.36 20.65
CA ALA A 349 7.64 14.54 21.53
C ALA A 349 6.73 15.72 21.15
N LYS A 350 6.25 15.87 19.90
CA LYS A 350 5.60 17.14 19.46
C LYS A 350 4.51 17.08 18.39
N ASN A 351 4.18 15.94 17.77
CA ASN A 351 3.24 15.92 16.63
C ASN A 351 1.87 15.33 16.98
N ASP A 352 1.21 15.92 17.96
CA ASP A 352 -0.16 15.59 18.41
C ASP A 352 -1.26 16.15 17.46
N GLN A 353 -0.90 16.42 16.20
CA GLN A 353 -1.85 16.97 15.21
C GLN A 353 -2.73 15.89 14.57
N GLY A 354 -2.48 14.61 14.90
CA GLY A 354 -3.14 13.47 14.28
C GLY A 354 -2.80 13.31 12.79
N TRP A 355 -3.49 12.38 12.14
CA TRP A 355 -3.43 12.22 10.69
C TRP A 355 -4.60 12.90 9.98
N LYS A 356 -4.34 13.56 8.86
CA LYS A 356 -5.38 14.14 8.00
C LYS A 356 -5.73 13.17 6.88
N SER A 357 -6.99 12.75 6.88
CA SER A 357 -7.46 11.77 5.91
C SER A 357 -7.47 12.32 4.47
N ILE A 358 -7.63 11.43 3.49
CA ILE A 358 -7.82 11.85 2.08
C ILE A 358 -8.97 12.87 1.97
N GLU A 359 -10.05 12.70 2.73
CA GLU A 359 -11.23 13.58 2.74
C GLU A 359 -10.96 14.99 3.31
N ASP A 360 -9.84 15.16 4.01
CA ASP A 360 -9.40 16.43 4.59
C ASP A 360 -8.38 17.17 3.71
N ASN A 361 -7.92 16.55 2.63
CA ASN A 361 -6.92 17.10 1.72
C ASN A 361 -7.51 17.29 0.31
N ASP A 362 -7.08 18.34 -0.39
CA ASP A 362 -7.42 18.52 -1.79
C ASP A 362 -6.52 17.63 -2.66
N VAL A 363 -7.06 16.51 -3.17
CA VAL A 363 -6.30 15.52 -3.99
C VAL A 363 -5.92 16.08 -5.37
N PHE A 364 -6.73 16.99 -5.92
CA PHE A 364 -6.50 17.62 -7.22
C PHE A 364 -6.93 19.08 -7.22
N SER A 365 -6.32 19.87 -8.10
CA SER A 365 -6.67 21.27 -8.32
C SER A 365 -7.80 21.45 -9.34
N ASP A 366 -8.49 22.59 -9.28
CA ASP A 366 -9.52 22.95 -10.27
C ASP A 366 -8.95 23.02 -11.70
N GLN A 367 -7.68 23.40 -11.85
CA GLN A 367 -7.01 23.44 -13.15
C GLN A 367 -6.83 22.03 -13.74
N GLU A 368 -6.46 21.05 -12.91
CA GLU A 368 -6.31 19.67 -13.33
C GLU A 368 -7.67 19.07 -13.70
N PHE A 369 -8.70 19.33 -12.89
CA PHE A 369 -10.08 18.94 -13.21
C PHE A 369 -10.54 19.52 -14.55
N GLN A 370 -10.26 20.81 -14.80
CA GLN A 370 -10.62 21.46 -16.06
C GLN A 370 -9.93 20.78 -17.24
N ARG A 371 -8.61 20.55 -17.17
CA ARG A 371 -7.86 19.87 -18.24
C ARG A 371 -8.38 18.46 -18.52
N PHE A 372 -8.79 17.72 -17.49
CA PHE A 372 -9.41 16.41 -17.66
C PHE A 372 -10.78 16.51 -18.33
N SER A 373 -11.62 17.45 -17.87
CA SER A 373 -12.96 17.65 -18.42
C SER A 373 -12.95 18.03 -19.91
N GLU A 374 -11.96 18.83 -20.34
CA GLU A 374 -11.75 19.19 -21.75
C GLU A 374 -11.37 17.98 -22.61
N LYS A 375 -10.57 17.05 -22.07
CA LYS A 375 -10.20 15.80 -22.77
C LYS A 375 -11.37 14.82 -22.87
N MET A 376 -12.27 14.81 -21.88
CA MET A 376 -13.40 13.88 -21.80
C MET A 376 -14.68 14.39 -22.47
N ALA A 377 -14.80 15.70 -22.69
CA ALA A 377 -15.93 16.25 -23.43
C ALA A 377 -15.86 15.80 -24.90
N PRO A 378 -16.83 15.04 -25.42
CA PRO A 378 -17.01 14.99 -26.86
C PRO A 378 -17.24 16.44 -27.31
N VAL A 379 -16.61 16.88 -28.41
CA VAL A 379 -16.87 18.19 -29.02
C VAL A 379 -18.38 18.43 -29.05
N SER A 380 -18.92 19.27 -28.16
CA SER A 380 -20.31 19.79 -28.05
C SER A 380 -21.04 19.69 -26.69
N THR A 381 -20.41 19.49 -25.52
CA THR A 381 -21.10 19.80 -24.25
C THR A 381 -20.16 20.36 -23.19
N SER A 382 -20.13 21.68 -23.05
CA SER A 382 -19.43 22.37 -21.96
C SER A 382 -20.16 22.09 -20.63
N ILE A 383 -19.49 21.41 -19.71
CA ILE A 383 -19.97 21.27 -18.33
C ILE A 383 -19.73 22.62 -17.61
N PRO A 384 -20.77 23.27 -17.06
CA PRO A 384 -20.59 24.53 -16.34
C PRO A 384 -19.67 24.35 -15.13
N HIS A 385 -18.67 25.22 -15.02
CA HIS A 385 -17.70 25.26 -13.93
C HIS A 385 -18.41 25.74 -12.65
N TYR A 386 -18.65 24.83 -11.71
CA TYR A 386 -19.08 25.20 -10.36
C TYR A 386 -17.83 25.41 -9.51
N GLN A 387 -17.70 26.62 -8.95
CA GLN A 387 -16.62 26.96 -8.03
C GLN A 387 -16.75 26.11 -6.76
N THR A 388 -15.71 25.33 -6.48
CA THR A 388 -15.46 24.66 -5.20
C THR A 388 -15.10 25.73 -4.17
N PRO A 389 -15.76 25.80 -3.00
CA PRO A 389 -15.34 26.71 -1.94
C PRO A 389 -14.09 26.15 -1.24
N SER A 390 -12.95 26.84 -1.35
CA SER A 390 -11.75 26.55 -0.56
C SER A 390 -12.04 26.62 0.96
N PRO A 391 -11.36 25.80 1.79
CA PRO A 391 -11.43 25.93 3.23
C PRO A 391 -10.50 27.08 3.68
N ALA A 392 -11.05 28.29 3.80
CA ALA A 392 -10.31 29.44 4.36
C ALA A 392 -10.84 29.79 5.75
N SER A 393 -10.07 29.37 6.75
CA SER A 393 -9.45 30.20 7.78
C SER A 393 -10.21 31.43 8.30
N ASN A 394 -10.51 31.40 9.60
CA ASN A 394 -10.79 32.55 10.46
C ASN A 394 -9.87 33.74 10.13
N GLN A 395 -10.42 34.91 9.73
CA GLN A 395 -10.02 36.24 10.24
C GLN A 395 -11.16 37.26 10.08
N GLN A 396 -11.57 37.78 11.26
CA GLN A 396 -11.91 39.17 11.61
C GLN A 396 -12.94 39.99 10.80
N GLU A 397 -13.97 40.39 11.55
CA GLU A 397 -14.89 41.50 11.30
C GLU A 397 -14.20 42.76 10.77
N HIS A 398 -14.73 43.33 9.69
CA HIS A 398 -14.66 44.77 9.49
C HIS A 398 -15.96 45.33 8.91
N VAL A 399 -16.42 46.38 9.59
CA VAL A 399 -17.64 47.18 9.42
C VAL A 399 -17.56 48.03 8.14
N PRO A 400 -18.67 48.26 7.40
CA PRO A 400 -18.66 49.06 6.18
C PRO A 400 -18.83 50.56 6.46
N PRO A 401 -18.34 51.48 5.61
CA PRO A 401 -18.78 52.86 5.64
C PRO A 401 -19.86 53.13 4.58
N GLU A 402 -20.94 53.72 5.09
CA GLU A 402 -22.07 54.37 4.43
C GLU A 402 -21.67 55.79 3.97
N VAL A 403 -22.04 56.20 2.73
CA VAL A 403 -22.27 57.63 2.39
C VAL A 403 -23.36 57.80 1.31
N ALA A 404 -24.50 58.32 1.78
CA ALA A 404 -25.37 59.39 1.29
C ALA A 404 -26.15 59.35 -0.07
N VAL A 405 -27.43 59.64 0.12
CA VAL A 405 -28.63 59.82 -0.73
C VAL A 405 -28.71 61.18 -1.45
N GLN A 406 -29.38 61.28 -2.61
CA GLN A 406 -30.51 62.22 -2.91
C GLN A 406 -31.19 61.97 -4.30
N PRO A 407 -32.47 62.40 -4.52
CA PRO A 407 -33.47 61.71 -5.37
C PRO A 407 -34.08 62.60 -6.52
N PRO A 408 -35.31 62.40 -7.07
CA PRO A 408 -35.61 62.07 -8.48
C PRO A 408 -36.38 63.18 -9.26
N PRO A 409 -36.92 62.88 -10.48
CA PRO A 409 -38.36 63.14 -10.65
C PRO A 409 -39.17 62.13 -11.51
N ALA A 410 -40.39 61.89 -11.00
CA ALA A 410 -41.71 61.83 -11.65
C ALA A 410 -42.05 60.82 -12.78
N ALA A 411 -43.05 59.98 -12.46
CA ALA A 411 -43.94 59.19 -13.33
C ALA A 411 -45.03 60.10 -14.01
N PRO A 412 -46.08 59.64 -14.76
CA PRO A 412 -46.96 58.47 -14.51
C PRO A 412 -47.62 57.85 -15.81
N PRO A 413 -48.83 57.20 -15.80
CA PRO A 413 -48.99 55.74 -15.85
C PRO A 413 -50.10 55.21 -16.82
N ALA A 414 -50.31 53.88 -16.90
CA ALA A 414 -51.57 53.17 -17.29
C ALA A 414 -51.25 51.68 -17.58
N ASN A 415 -52.05 50.65 -17.31
CA ASN A 415 -53.36 50.46 -16.67
C ASN A 415 -53.53 48.95 -16.33
N ASN A 416 -54.42 48.66 -15.38
CA ASN A 416 -54.83 47.35 -14.86
C ASN A 416 -55.69 46.51 -15.84
N GLN A 417 -55.77 45.19 -15.59
CA GLN A 417 -56.97 44.29 -15.52
C GLN A 417 -56.63 42.86 -16.01
N GLN A 418 -56.62 41.82 -15.16
CA GLN A 418 -57.71 41.01 -14.57
C GLN A 418 -58.05 39.70 -15.35
N GLN A 419 -57.75 38.57 -14.69
CA GLN A 419 -58.54 37.33 -14.51
C GLN A 419 -59.42 36.74 -15.63
N GLN A 420 -59.23 35.44 -15.91
CA GLN A 420 -60.34 34.49 -16.08
C GLN A 420 -59.92 33.04 -15.79
N VAL A 421 -60.90 32.24 -15.35
CA VAL A 421 -60.81 30.95 -14.65
C VAL A 421 -61.74 29.93 -15.33
N LEU A 422 -61.23 28.71 -15.56
CA LEU A 422 -61.89 27.38 -15.81
C LEU A 422 -62.73 27.16 -17.11
N PRO A 423 -62.96 25.89 -17.58
CA PRO A 423 -63.08 24.64 -16.82
C PRO A 423 -62.42 23.35 -17.38
N ASN A 424 -62.55 22.32 -16.54
CA ASN A 424 -62.02 20.95 -16.61
C ASN A 424 -62.93 19.97 -17.39
N MET A 425 -62.40 18.75 -17.67
CA MET A 425 -63.04 17.44 -17.98
C MET A 425 -63.07 16.94 -19.46
N PRO A 426 -63.19 15.60 -19.73
CA PRO A 426 -62.40 14.43 -19.26
C PRO A 426 -62.15 13.36 -20.36
N VAL A 427 -61.64 12.17 -19.96
CA VAL A 427 -61.59 10.83 -20.66
C VAL A 427 -60.54 10.70 -21.81
N GLN A 428 -59.83 9.60 -22.11
CA GLN A 428 -60.06 8.17 -21.86
C GLN A 428 -58.80 7.33 -22.11
N SER A 429 -58.78 6.18 -21.45
CA SER A 429 -57.79 5.12 -21.38
C SER A 429 -57.54 4.38 -22.71
N GLN A 430 -56.32 3.88 -22.94
CA GLN A 430 -56.12 2.60 -23.62
C GLN A 430 -54.81 1.90 -23.22
N ASN A 431 -54.99 0.63 -22.86
CA ASN A 431 -54.00 -0.42 -22.60
C ASN A 431 -53.00 -0.64 -23.75
N GLN A 432 -51.78 -1.11 -23.42
CA GLN A 432 -51.24 -2.39 -23.93
C GLN A 432 -49.92 -2.80 -23.22
N THR A 433 -50.05 -3.80 -22.33
CA THR A 433 -49.27 -5.06 -22.21
C THR A 433 -47.78 -5.15 -22.60
N SER A 434 -46.94 -5.34 -21.56
CA SER A 434 -46.07 -6.50 -21.27
C SER A 434 -45.28 -7.21 -22.38
N SER A 435 -43.96 -7.34 -22.17
CA SER A 435 -43.15 -8.52 -22.53
C SER A 435 -41.85 -8.57 -21.70
N GLN A 436 -41.72 -9.55 -20.81
CA GLN A 436 -40.45 -10.01 -20.21
C GLN A 436 -39.82 -11.10 -21.09
N PRO A 437 -38.50 -11.33 -20.96
CA PRO A 437 -37.96 -12.69 -20.97
C PRO A 437 -37.06 -13.00 -19.77
N PRO A 438 -36.70 -14.29 -19.55
CA PRO A 438 -36.75 -14.91 -18.22
C PRO A 438 -35.41 -15.10 -17.49
N LYS A 439 -35.52 -15.31 -16.17
CA LYS A 439 -34.48 -15.81 -15.26
C LYS A 439 -34.14 -17.28 -15.55
N LEU A 440 -32.85 -17.58 -15.62
CA LEU A 440 -32.30 -18.94 -15.50
C LEU A 440 -31.71 -19.12 -14.09
N MET A 441 -31.99 -20.27 -13.49
CA MET A 441 -31.39 -20.78 -12.26
C MET A 441 -30.91 -22.23 -12.51
N PRO A 442 -30.00 -22.75 -11.65
CA PRO A 442 -28.93 -23.67 -12.06
C PRO A 442 -29.30 -25.15 -11.95
N ARG A 443 -28.49 -26.00 -12.60
CA ARG A 443 -28.40 -27.45 -12.34
C ARG A 443 -26.94 -27.85 -12.16
N SER A 444 -26.66 -28.46 -11.00
CA SER A 444 -25.63 -29.49 -10.80
C SER A 444 -26.34 -30.86 -10.82
N PRO A 445 -25.65 -32.01 -10.98
CA PRO A 445 -24.53 -32.44 -10.12
C PRO A 445 -23.15 -32.10 -10.66
#